data_AF-A0A846XPW7-F1
#
_entry.id   AF-A0A846XPW7-F1
#
_cell.length_a   1.000
_cell.length_b   1.000
_cell.length_c   1.000
_cell.angle_alpha   90.00
_cell.angle_beta   90.00
_cell.angle_gamma   90.00
#
_symmetry.space_group_name_H-M   'P 1'
#
loop_
_entity.id
_entity.type
_entity.pdbx_description
1 polymer ?
#
loop_
_entity_poly.entity_id
_entity_poly.type
_entity_poly.pdbx_seq_one_letter_code
_entity_poly.pdbx_strand_id
1 'polypeptide(L)'
;MTLDLHVLGPVRLSVGDEPVAVGGPKPRALLAALAVNRRRAVASATLADMVWNESPPDAYAASLQVFVSNIRKALRNSGVDPAAVLRTESAGYRLEIADDACDLGRFEAARDAGNRAAGAGDHASASRLFTTALREWNGRALSDLGGLAFADSFATAMEEERLLAVSARFDAEIACGRAAATIGELVALTNEHPLREPLWGQLITALYLSERHADALEACRRVRSVLAEELGIDPGPALVELERRVLRQEPLSTVEFKTAERMAAAMTDTVTEVPRSVRSGQLLLPDGRLVLVAHGGFKIGRMTDNDLILDDPKASRYHAQIKLGRAGLLIEDLDSANGVYVNEQPIDTALLADGDAIRIGTTVLAFQAAR
;
A
#
# COMPACT_ATOMS: atom_id res chain seq x y z
N MET A 1 30.32 14.33 4.53
CA MET A 1 29.28 14.88 3.64
C MET A 1 28.23 13.81 3.46
N THR A 2 26.96 14.14 3.64
CA THR A 2 25.85 13.16 3.63
C THR A 2 25.27 13.04 2.23
N LEU A 3 25.13 11.81 1.75
CA LEU A 3 24.41 11.52 0.50
C LEU A 3 22.91 11.75 0.74
N ASP A 4 22.20 12.32 -0.24
CA ASP A 4 20.76 12.47 -0.19
C ASP A 4 20.14 12.18 -1.57
N LEU A 5 19.15 11.30 -1.61
CA LEU A 5 18.47 10.84 -2.82
C LEU A 5 16.99 11.21 -2.74
N HIS A 6 16.50 11.85 -3.81
CA HIS A 6 15.10 12.23 -3.95
C HIS A 6 14.45 11.43 -5.06
N VAL A 7 13.34 10.76 -4.75
CA VAL A 7 12.49 10.00 -5.68
C VAL A 7 11.00 10.34 -5.56
N LEU A 8 10.58 11.07 -4.52
CA LEU A 8 9.23 11.61 -4.32
C LEU A 8 9.07 12.97 -5.05
N GLY A 9 9.48 12.97 -6.32
CA GLY A 9 9.57 14.12 -7.21
C GLY A 9 10.51 13.77 -8.38
N PRO A 10 11.17 14.76 -9.01
CA PRO A 10 12.21 14.46 -9.99
C PRO A 10 13.41 13.79 -9.30
N VAL A 11 14.04 12.83 -9.99
CA VAL A 11 15.18 12.08 -9.46
C VAL A 11 16.37 13.01 -9.25
N ARG A 12 16.80 13.19 -8.00
CA ARG A 12 17.97 14.00 -7.64
C ARG A 12 18.87 13.26 -6.67
N LEU A 13 20.18 13.41 -6.86
CA LEU A 13 21.19 12.89 -5.95
C LEU A 13 22.09 14.06 -5.55
N SER A 14 22.34 14.24 -4.26
CA SER A 14 23.26 15.27 -3.76
C SER A 14 24.22 14.70 -2.72
N VAL A 15 25.33 15.41 -2.50
CA VAL A 15 26.28 15.15 -1.42
C VAL A 15 26.47 16.45 -0.65
N GLY A 16 25.91 16.51 0.56
CA GLY A 16 25.63 17.80 1.21
C GLY A 16 24.62 18.59 0.37
N ASP A 17 24.91 19.87 0.16
CA ASP A 17 24.04 20.76 -0.65
C ASP A 17 24.39 20.75 -2.15
N GLU A 18 25.41 19.97 -2.56
CA GLU A 18 25.89 19.95 -3.94
C GLU A 18 25.25 18.83 -4.76
N PRO A 19 24.62 19.12 -5.92
CA PRO A 19 24.01 18.12 -6.77
C PRO A 19 25.06 17.25 -7.48
N VAL A 20 24.81 15.93 -7.49
CA VAL A 20 25.60 14.95 -8.23
C VAL A 20 25.01 14.77 -9.63
N ALA A 21 25.82 15.04 -10.65
CA ALA A 21 25.40 14.85 -12.05
C ALA A 21 25.35 13.35 -12.43
N VAL A 22 24.20 12.72 -12.19
CA VAL A 22 23.92 11.30 -12.52
C VAL A 22 23.94 11.04 -14.03
N GLY A 23 23.71 12.07 -14.85
CA GLY A 23 23.74 12.01 -16.31
C GLY A 23 22.34 12.09 -16.94
N GLY A 24 22.21 11.50 -18.14
CA GLY A 24 20.97 11.57 -18.93
C GLY A 24 19.80 10.72 -18.38
N PRO A 25 18.69 10.61 -19.13
CA PRO A 25 17.48 9.90 -18.69
C PRO A 25 17.71 8.44 -18.28
N LYS A 26 18.54 7.69 -19.01
CA LYS A 26 18.77 6.26 -18.75
C LYS A 26 19.60 5.99 -17.48
N PRO A 27 20.73 6.70 -17.20
CA PRO A 27 21.39 6.64 -15.89
C PRO A 27 20.49 7.03 -14.72
N ARG A 28 19.65 8.05 -14.87
CA ARG A 28 18.66 8.43 -13.83
C ARG A 28 17.60 7.35 -13.62
N ALA A 29 17.09 6.76 -14.70
CA ALA A 29 16.16 5.63 -14.61
C ALA A 29 16.79 4.43 -13.88
N LEU A 30 18.07 4.13 -14.14
CA LEU A 30 18.81 3.10 -13.43
C LEU A 30 18.92 3.41 -11.93
N LEU A 31 19.27 4.64 -11.57
CA LEU A 31 19.35 5.06 -10.17
C LEU A 31 17.99 4.95 -9.47
N ALA A 32 16.92 5.44 -10.11
CA ALA A 32 15.55 5.35 -9.60
C ALA A 32 15.09 3.90 -9.42
N ALA A 33 15.33 3.04 -10.41
CA ALA A 33 14.99 1.62 -10.33
C ALA A 33 15.67 0.95 -9.13
N LEU A 34 16.94 1.26 -8.87
CA LEU A 34 17.65 0.73 -7.71
C LEU A 34 17.14 1.29 -6.39
N ALA A 35 16.78 2.58 -6.35
CA ALA A 35 16.24 3.25 -5.17
C ALA A 35 14.89 2.66 -4.74
N VAL A 36 13.98 2.46 -5.71
CA VAL A 36 12.66 1.85 -5.49
C VAL A 36 12.76 0.42 -4.97
N ASN A 37 13.85 -0.30 -5.31
CA ASN A 37 14.11 -1.66 -4.84
C ASN A 37 14.84 -1.75 -3.48
N ARG A 38 14.98 -0.64 -2.73
CA ARG A 38 15.33 -0.57 -1.29
C ARG A 38 16.45 -1.49 -0.82
N ARG A 39 17.69 -1.19 -1.22
CA ARG A 39 18.89 -1.95 -0.85
C ARG A 39 18.81 -3.44 -1.18
N ARG A 40 17.97 -3.86 -2.13
CA ARG A 40 18.01 -5.20 -2.70
C ARG A 40 18.87 -5.19 -3.95
N ALA A 41 19.54 -6.32 -4.20
CA ALA A 41 20.19 -6.54 -5.48
C ALA A 41 19.12 -6.72 -6.56
N VAL A 42 19.24 -5.96 -7.65
CA VAL A 42 18.38 -6.07 -8.82
C VAL A 42 19.20 -6.65 -9.96
N ALA A 43 18.67 -7.69 -10.60
CA ALA A 43 19.36 -8.38 -11.70
C ALA A 43 19.55 -7.43 -12.89
N SER A 44 20.66 -7.60 -13.63
CA SER A 44 20.98 -6.74 -14.78
C SER A 44 19.91 -6.78 -15.87
N ALA A 45 19.31 -7.95 -16.12
CA ALA A 45 18.22 -8.09 -17.08
C ALA A 45 16.98 -7.29 -16.65
N THR A 46 16.56 -7.42 -15.39
CA THR A 46 15.44 -6.64 -14.83
C THR A 46 15.69 -5.14 -14.87
N LEU A 47 16.91 -4.70 -14.55
CA LEU A 47 17.29 -3.28 -14.68
C LEU A 47 17.23 -2.82 -16.14
N ALA A 48 17.58 -3.68 -17.09
CA ALA A 48 17.45 -3.36 -18.50
C ALA A 48 15.97 -3.21 -18.89
N ASP A 49 15.10 -4.13 -18.50
CA ASP A 49 13.66 -4.04 -18.79
C ASP A 49 13.05 -2.76 -18.21
N MET A 50 13.42 -2.39 -16.98
CA MET A 50 12.97 -1.13 -16.36
C MET A 50 13.49 0.10 -17.11
N VAL A 51 14.79 0.14 -17.43
CA VAL A 51 15.44 1.30 -18.06
C VAL A 51 15.01 1.49 -19.52
N TRP A 52 14.70 0.41 -20.24
CA TRP A 52 14.30 0.42 -21.65
C TRP A 52 12.83 0.07 -21.91
N ASN A 53 12.00 -0.01 -20.86
CA ASN A 53 10.57 -0.30 -20.97
C ASN A 53 10.31 -1.61 -21.75
N GLU A 54 10.93 -2.70 -21.30
CA GLU A 54 10.84 -4.06 -21.87
C GLU A 54 11.39 -4.21 -23.30
N SER A 55 12.08 -3.19 -23.83
CA SER A 55 12.75 -3.25 -25.14
C SER A 55 14.25 -2.93 -25.04
N PRO A 56 15.04 -3.71 -24.26
CA PRO A 56 16.46 -3.48 -24.14
C PRO A 56 17.20 -3.80 -25.46
N PRO A 57 18.30 -3.09 -25.78
CA PRO A 57 19.15 -3.45 -26.91
C PRO A 57 19.89 -4.75 -26.64
N ASP A 58 20.30 -5.48 -27.69
CA ASP A 58 21.06 -6.74 -27.57
C ASP A 58 22.31 -6.60 -26.68
N ALA A 59 22.96 -5.44 -26.73
CA ALA A 59 24.14 -5.10 -25.92
C ALA A 59 23.80 -4.32 -24.63
N TYR A 60 22.63 -4.56 -24.01
CA TYR A 60 22.19 -3.84 -22.81
C TYR A 60 23.20 -3.95 -21.65
N ALA A 61 23.88 -5.10 -21.50
CA ALA A 61 24.83 -5.32 -20.41
C ALA A 61 26.00 -4.32 -20.45
N ALA A 62 26.55 -4.07 -21.63
CA ALA A 62 27.60 -3.07 -21.83
C ALA A 62 27.08 -1.65 -21.55
N SER A 63 25.84 -1.34 -21.99
CA SER A 63 25.21 -0.04 -21.74
C SER A 63 24.98 0.22 -20.25
N LEU A 64 24.50 -0.78 -19.50
CA LEU A 64 24.33 -0.71 -18.05
C LEU A 64 25.68 -0.48 -17.34
N GLN A 65 26.75 -1.19 -17.74
CA GLN A 65 28.08 -0.98 -17.19
C GLN A 65 28.58 0.47 -17.40
N VAL A 66 28.31 1.06 -18.57
CA VAL A 66 28.62 2.48 -18.84
C VAL A 66 27.84 3.39 -17.90
N PHE A 67 26.54 3.16 -17.72
CA PHE A 67 25.72 3.97 -16.80
C PHE A 67 26.22 3.86 -15.35
N VAL A 68 26.48 2.64 -14.87
CA VAL A 68 27.05 2.40 -13.52
C VAL A 68 28.41 3.09 -13.38
N SER A 69 29.29 2.98 -14.37
CA SER A 69 30.60 3.64 -14.35
C SER A 69 30.48 5.16 -14.25
N ASN A 70 29.55 5.76 -15.00
CA ASN A 70 29.29 7.20 -14.96
C ASN A 70 28.77 7.65 -13.59
N ILE A 71 27.81 6.93 -13.01
CA ILE A 71 27.28 7.22 -11.67
C ILE A 71 28.39 7.11 -10.61
N ARG A 72 29.19 6.04 -10.67
CA ARG A 72 30.34 5.83 -9.76
C ARG A 72 31.38 6.94 -9.89
N LYS A 73 31.64 7.42 -11.11
CA LYS A 73 32.55 8.55 -11.34
C LYS A 73 32.01 9.83 -10.74
N ALA A 74 30.70 10.11 -10.89
CA ALA A 74 30.06 11.29 -10.31
C ALA A 74 30.10 11.28 -8.77
N LEU A 75 29.82 10.12 -8.15
CA LEU A 75 29.95 9.92 -6.70
C LEU A 75 31.39 10.14 -6.21
N ARG A 76 32.38 9.57 -6.91
CA ARG A 76 33.80 9.74 -6.57
C ARG A 76 34.24 11.20 -6.63
N ASN A 77 33.82 11.92 -7.67
CA ASN A 77 34.12 13.35 -7.82
C ASN A 77 33.50 14.20 -6.69
N SER A 78 32.44 13.68 -6.05
CA SER A 78 31.75 14.31 -4.92
C SER A 78 32.30 13.85 -3.56
N GLY A 79 33.43 13.14 -3.54
CA GLY A 79 34.09 12.71 -2.30
C GLY A 79 33.46 11.49 -1.61
N VAL A 80 32.57 10.76 -2.29
CA VAL A 80 31.92 9.56 -1.76
C VAL A 80 32.56 8.31 -2.38
N ASP A 81 32.78 7.26 -1.59
CA ASP A 81 33.22 5.97 -2.12
C ASP A 81 32.11 5.34 -2.98
N PRO A 82 32.28 5.28 -4.32
CA PRO A 82 31.24 4.77 -5.18
C PRO A 82 30.98 3.26 -5.02
N ALA A 83 31.97 2.48 -4.55
CA ALA A 83 31.81 1.05 -4.35
C ALA A 83 31.00 0.73 -3.09
N ALA A 84 31.03 1.63 -2.10
CA ALA A 84 30.20 1.55 -0.91
C ALA A 84 28.72 1.79 -1.22
N VAL A 85 28.43 2.73 -2.13
CA VAL A 85 27.06 3.18 -2.48
C VAL A 85 26.43 2.37 -3.60
N LEU A 86 27.11 2.18 -4.74
CA LEU A 86 26.57 1.41 -5.86
C LEU A 86 27.36 0.12 -6.00
N ARG A 87 26.86 -0.94 -5.39
CA ARG A 87 27.52 -2.25 -5.32
C ARG A 87 27.22 -3.07 -6.56
N THR A 88 28.24 -3.76 -7.06
CA THR A 88 28.08 -4.83 -8.04
C THR A 88 27.90 -6.12 -7.27
N GLU A 89 26.80 -6.82 -7.55
CA GLU A 89 26.47 -8.13 -7.02
C GLU A 89 26.58 -9.16 -8.14
N SER A 90 26.63 -10.46 -7.80
CA SER A 90 26.89 -11.54 -8.78
C SER A 90 25.95 -11.53 -10.01
N ALA A 91 24.71 -11.05 -9.87
CA ALA A 91 23.72 -11.00 -10.94
C ALA A 91 23.30 -9.57 -11.35
N GLY A 92 23.84 -8.51 -10.72
CA GLY A 92 23.40 -7.14 -11.01
C GLY A 92 23.93 -6.10 -10.06
N TYR A 93 23.06 -5.20 -9.61
CA TYR A 93 23.47 -4.02 -8.86
C TYR A 93 22.56 -3.76 -7.67
N ARG A 94 23.13 -3.16 -6.63
CA ARG A 94 22.43 -2.75 -5.41
C ARG A 94 22.82 -1.32 -5.08
N LEU A 95 21.82 -0.50 -4.77
CA LEU A 95 22.05 0.83 -4.19
C LEU A 95 22.01 0.72 -2.67
N GLU A 96 23.15 0.97 -2.05
CA GLU A 96 23.37 0.95 -0.61
C GLU A 96 23.38 2.39 -0.08
N ILE A 97 22.21 2.85 0.33
CA ILE A 97 22.01 4.16 0.96
C ILE A 97 21.20 3.96 2.23
N ALA A 98 21.44 4.78 3.25
CA ALA A 98 20.63 4.77 4.46
C ALA A 98 19.19 5.24 4.14
N ASP A 99 18.20 4.81 4.92
CA ASP A 99 16.79 5.14 4.63
C ASP A 99 16.53 6.62 4.90
N ASP A 100 17.25 7.22 5.84
CA ASP A 100 17.22 8.65 6.12
C ASP A 100 17.98 9.49 5.09
N ALA A 101 18.81 8.86 4.25
CA ALA A 101 19.46 9.46 3.09
C ALA A 101 18.58 9.38 1.82
N CYS A 102 17.31 9.00 1.95
CA CYS A 102 16.34 8.94 0.86
C CYS A 102 15.01 9.56 1.31
N ASP A 103 14.43 10.46 0.53
CA ASP A 103 13.12 11.07 0.83
C ASP A 103 12.02 10.03 1.03
N LEU A 104 12.03 8.94 0.25
CA LEU A 104 11.14 7.80 0.41
C LEU A 104 11.26 7.16 1.79
N GLY A 105 12.49 6.90 2.25
CA GLY A 105 12.70 6.26 3.56
C GLY A 105 12.32 7.17 4.72
N ARG A 106 12.57 8.48 4.59
CA ARG A 106 12.11 9.49 5.57
C ARG A 106 10.60 9.62 5.61
N PHE A 107 9.93 9.63 4.45
CA PHE A 107 8.47 9.65 4.34
C PHE A 107 7.87 8.46 5.08
N GLU A 108 8.35 7.24 4.81
CA GLU A 108 7.84 6.03 5.43
C GLU A 108 8.08 5.99 6.93
N ALA A 109 9.29 6.33 7.37
CA ALA A 109 9.62 6.37 8.80
C ALA A 109 8.72 7.35 9.55
N ALA A 110 8.48 8.54 9.00
CA ALA A 110 7.62 9.55 9.58
C ALA A 110 6.13 9.15 9.54
N ARG A 111 5.65 8.56 8.44
CA ARG A 111 4.29 8.02 8.31
C ARG A 111 4.05 6.93 9.36
N ASP A 112 4.94 5.95 9.46
CA ASP A 112 4.79 4.82 10.38
C ASP A 112 4.86 5.28 11.84
N ALA A 113 5.72 6.26 12.15
CA ALA A 113 5.73 6.90 13.46
C ALA A 113 4.42 7.66 13.75
N GLY A 114 3.87 8.35 12.75
CA GLY A 114 2.57 9.03 12.85
C GLY A 114 1.44 8.05 13.14
N ASN A 115 1.39 6.92 12.43
CA ASN A 115 0.42 5.85 12.66
C ASN A 115 0.52 5.28 14.09
N ARG A 116 1.73 5.01 14.58
CA ARG A 116 1.93 4.57 15.97
C ARG A 116 1.45 5.59 16.99
N ALA A 117 1.74 6.88 16.78
CA ALA A 117 1.27 7.95 17.65
C ALA A 117 -0.27 8.07 17.65
N ALA A 118 -0.90 8.00 16.48
CA ALA A 118 -2.37 8.02 16.35
C ALA A 118 -3.03 6.81 17.04
N GLY A 119 -2.43 5.63 16.87
CA GLY A 119 -2.85 4.39 17.54
C GLY A 119 -2.79 4.48 19.07
N ALA A 120 -1.77 5.17 19.60
CA ALA A 120 -1.60 5.46 21.03
C ALA A 120 -2.46 6.64 21.54
N GLY A 121 -3.17 7.35 20.65
CA GLY A 121 -3.99 8.51 21.00
C GLY A 121 -3.23 9.85 21.10
N ASP A 122 -1.93 9.86 20.82
CA ASP A 122 -1.14 11.10 20.72
C ASP A 122 -1.33 11.76 19.34
N HIS A 123 -2.48 12.38 19.17
CA HIS A 123 -2.86 13.06 17.93
C HIS A 123 -1.97 14.27 17.61
N ALA A 124 -1.44 14.94 18.62
CA ALA A 124 -0.57 16.09 18.42
C ALA A 124 0.77 15.66 17.80
N SER A 125 1.35 14.56 18.27
CA SER A 125 2.54 13.98 17.63
C SER A 125 2.22 13.38 16.27
N ALA A 126 1.08 12.68 16.13
CA ALA A 126 0.67 12.10 14.85
C ALA A 126 0.58 13.17 13.74
N SER A 127 -0.11 14.29 14.01
CA SER A 127 -0.23 15.40 13.06
C SER A 127 1.15 15.95 12.63
N ARG A 128 2.07 16.18 13.59
CA ARG A 128 3.43 16.66 13.28
C ARG A 128 4.21 15.68 12.43
N LEU A 129 4.08 14.37 12.71
CA LEU A 129 4.78 13.32 12.00
C LEU A 129 4.25 13.14 10.58
N PHE A 130 2.92 13.13 10.37
CA PHE A 130 2.36 13.12 9.03
C PHE A 130 2.71 14.40 8.25
N THR A 131 2.73 15.56 8.90
CA THR A 131 3.21 16.80 8.27
C THR A 131 4.68 16.69 7.85
N THR A 132 5.51 16.05 8.67
CA THR A 132 6.93 15.80 8.35
C THR A 132 7.05 14.86 7.16
N ALA A 133 6.29 13.77 7.13
CA ALA A 133 6.24 12.84 6.00
C ALA A 133 5.86 13.57 4.71
N LEU A 134 4.78 14.35 4.73
CA LEU A 134 4.28 15.05 3.54
C LEU A 134 5.24 16.14 3.01
N ARG A 135 6.17 16.64 3.82
CA ARG A 135 7.21 17.60 3.38
C ARG A 135 8.32 16.97 2.54
N GLU A 136 8.46 15.65 2.56
CA GLU A 136 9.44 14.94 1.71
C GLU A 136 9.03 14.97 0.22
N TRP A 137 7.76 15.26 -0.05
CA TRP A 137 7.21 15.29 -1.40
C TRP A 137 7.52 16.61 -2.12
N ASN A 138 8.07 16.50 -3.32
CA ASN A 138 8.41 17.63 -4.21
C ASN A 138 7.69 17.55 -5.57
N GLY A 139 6.61 16.78 -5.65
CA GLY A 139 5.81 16.58 -6.86
C GLY A 139 5.44 15.11 -7.05
N ARG A 140 4.95 14.76 -8.24
CA ARG A 140 4.70 13.37 -8.63
C ARG A 140 6.00 12.57 -8.52
N ALA A 141 5.97 11.42 -7.86
CA ALA A 141 7.15 10.57 -7.73
C ALA A 141 7.72 10.20 -9.12
N LEU A 142 9.04 10.25 -9.24
CA LEU A 142 9.78 10.00 -10.49
C LEU A 142 9.28 10.84 -11.69
N SER A 143 8.87 12.10 -11.45
CA SER A 143 8.22 12.93 -12.48
C SER A 143 9.03 13.14 -13.76
N ASP A 144 10.36 13.12 -13.70
CA ASP A 144 11.24 13.27 -14.86
C ASP A 144 11.45 11.96 -15.66
N LEU A 145 10.80 10.87 -15.23
CA LEU A 145 10.86 9.54 -15.83
C LEU A 145 9.48 9.02 -16.28
N GLY A 146 8.46 9.89 -16.36
CA GLY A 146 7.13 9.52 -16.85
C GLY A 146 7.17 8.85 -18.23
N GLY A 147 6.32 7.85 -18.44
CA GLY A 147 6.30 7.02 -19.63
C GLY A 147 7.13 5.74 -19.54
N LEU A 148 7.92 5.55 -18.46
CA LEU A 148 8.50 4.26 -18.12
C LEU A 148 7.52 3.49 -17.20
N ALA A 149 7.14 2.27 -17.57
CA ALA A 149 6.12 1.50 -16.88
C ALA A 149 6.39 1.33 -15.37
N PHE A 150 7.65 1.09 -14.99
CA PHE A 150 8.02 0.96 -13.58
C PHE A 150 7.85 2.28 -12.81
N ALA A 151 8.14 3.42 -13.45
CA ALA A 151 8.06 4.73 -12.83
C ALA A 151 6.61 5.15 -12.64
N ASP A 152 5.75 4.92 -13.64
CA ASP A 152 4.32 5.20 -13.55
C ASP A 152 3.60 4.30 -12.53
N SER A 153 3.98 3.02 -12.47
CA SER A 153 3.47 2.10 -11.44
C SER A 153 3.88 2.52 -10.03
N PHE A 154 5.16 2.86 -9.83
CA PHE A 154 5.66 3.37 -8.56
C PHE A 154 4.98 4.68 -8.16
N ALA A 155 4.85 5.62 -9.10
CA ALA A 155 4.20 6.90 -8.84
C ALA A 155 2.73 6.73 -8.42
N THR A 156 2.00 5.83 -9.08
CA THR A 156 0.60 5.53 -8.72
C THR A 156 0.51 4.95 -7.32
N ALA A 157 1.36 3.98 -6.99
CA ALA A 157 1.36 3.37 -5.66
C ALA A 157 1.74 4.37 -4.56
N MET A 158 2.72 5.24 -4.81
CA MET A 158 3.14 6.24 -3.83
C MET A 158 2.13 7.37 -3.67
N GLU A 159 1.40 7.72 -4.72
CA GLU A 159 0.31 8.70 -4.61
C GLU A 159 -0.80 8.21 -3.67
N GLU A 160 -1.12 6.92 -3.70
CA GLU A 160 -2.04 6.33 -2.71
C GLU A 160 -1.50 6.47 -1.28
N GLU A 161 -0.23 6.16 -1.05
CA GLU A 161 0.42 6.32 0.26
C GLU A 161 0.43 7.78 0.73
N ARG A 162 0.65 8.73 -0.20
CA ARG A 162 0.57 10.17 0.07
C ARG A 162 -0.82 10.54 0.54
N LEU A 163 -1.86 10.10 -0.17
CA LEU A 163 -3.25 10.38 0.18
C LEU A 163 -3.65 9.76 1.52
N LEU A 164 -3.18 8.56 1.85
CA LEU A 164 -3.38 7.96 3.17
C LEU A 164 -2.75 8.81 4.29
N ALA A 165 -1.51 9.30 4.08
CA ALA A 165 -0.85 10.17 5.04
C ALA A 165 -1.54 11.55 5.18
N VAL A 166 -2.08 12.09 4.08
CA VAL A 166 -2.91 13.32 4.09
C VAL A 166 -4.18 13.09 4.90
N SER A 167 -4.90 11.99 4.63
CA SER A 167 -6.12 11.62 5.36
C SER A 167 -5.83 11.49 6.85
N ALA A 168 -4.83 10.69 7.24
CA ALA A 168 -4.48 10.47 8.65
C ALA A 168 -4.05 11.76 9.36
N ARG A 169 -3.44 12.71 8.64
CA ARG A 169 -3.14 14.05 9.18
C ARG A 169 -4.42 14.81 9.50
N PHE A 170 -5.43 14.78 8.64
CA PHE A 170 -6.72 15.44 8.93
C PHE A 170 -7.41 14.83 10.13
N ASP A 171 -7.41 13.50 10.28
CA ASP A 171 -7.98 12.86 11.46
C ASP A 171 -7.27 13.31 12.74
N ALA A 172 -5.94 13.40 12.70
CA ALA A 172 -5.15 13.90 13.82
C ALA A 172 -5.43 15.38 14.12
N GLU A 173 -5.58 16.25 13.11
CA GLU A 173 -5.94 17.65 13.27
C GLU A 173 -7.34 17.84 13.87
N ILE A 174 -8.33 17.10 13.34
CA ILE A 174 -9.71 17.11 13.83
C ILE A 174 -9.75 16.62 15.29
N ALA A 175 -9.04 15.54 15.60
CA ALA A 175 -8.92 15.02 16.97
C ALA A 175 -8.24 16.01 17.94
N CYS A 176 -7.35 16.88 17.45
CA CYS A 176 -6.76 17.97 18.22
C CYS A 176 -7.68 19.19 18.37
N GLY A 177 -8.92 19.15 17.88
CA GLY A 177 -9.85 20.28 17.90
C GLY A 177 -9.53 21.36 16.88
N ARG A 178 -8.73 21.05 15.84
CA ARG A 178 -8.30 21.99 14.80
C ARG A 178 -9.06 21.81 13.47
N ALA A 179 -10.28 21.29 13.54
CA ALA A 179 -11.15 21.01 12.40
C ALA A 179 -11.31 22.20 11.43
N ALA A 180 -11.50 23.42 11.95
CA ALA A 180 -11.70 24.60 11.10
C ALA A 180 -10.51 24.87 10.14
N ALA A 181 -9.29 24.52 10.56
CA ALA A 181 -8.07 24.74 9.76
C ALA A 181 -7.92 23.74 8.60
N THR A 182 -8.63 22.60 8.63
CA THR A 182 -8.51 21.56 7.59
C THR A 182 -9.51 21.75 6.45
N ILE A 183 -10.59 22.51 6.65
CA ILE A 183 -11.72 22.63 5.71
C ILE A 183 -11.25 23.06 4.31
N GLY A 184 -10.40 24.10 4.21
CA GLY A 184 -9.98 24.62 2.90
C GLY A 184 -9.25 23.57 2.06
N GLU A 185 -8.38 22.78 2.69
CA GLU A 185 -7.62 21.72 2.02
C GLU A 185 -8.51 20.51 1.70
N LEU A 186 -9.41 20.12 2.61
CA LEU A 186 -10.40 19.07 2.37
C LEU A 186 -11.36 19.40 1.22
N VAL A 187 -11.75 20.67 1.06
CA VAL A 187 -12.54 21.13 -0.10
C VAL A 187 -11.75 20.97 -1.40
N ALA A 188 -10.46 21.31 -1.41
CA ALA A 188 -9.62 21.14 -2.60
C ALA A 188 -9.48 19.66 -2.97
N LEU A 189 -9.19 18.80 -1.98
CA LEU A 189 -9.00 17.37 -2.20
C LEU A 189 -10.28 16.62 -2.56
N THR A 190 -11.43 17.02 -2.03
CA THR A 190 -12.72 16.43 -2.44
C THR A 190 -13.13 16.86 -3.85
N ASN A 191 -12.63 18.00 -4.35
CA ASN A 191 -12.79 18.37 -5.76
C ASN A 191 -11.84 17.58 -6.68
N GLU A 192 -10.61 17.31 -6.23
CA GLU A 192 -9.60 16.57 -7.00
C GLU A 192 -9.88 15.05 -7.00
N HIS A 193 -10.38 14.53 -5.89
CA HIS A 193 -10.69 13.11 -5.69
C HIS A 193 -12.16 12.91 -5.28
N PRO A 194 -13.11 13.26 -6.15
CA PRO A 194 -14.54 13.31 -5.81
C PRO A 194 -15.14 11.94 -5.45
N LEU A 195 -14.52 10.85 -5.88
CA LEU A 195 -14.98 9.48 -5.59
C LEU A 195 -14.43 8.88 -4.29
N ARG A 196 -13.61 9.63 -3.53
CA ARG A 196 -13.05 9.16 -2.26
C ARG A 196 -13.92 9.56 -1.08
N GLU A 197 -14.86 8.68 -0.73
CA GLU A 197 -15.76 8.84 0.41
C GLU A 197 -15.05 9.21 1.74
N PRO A 198 -13.87 8.67 2.10
CA PRO A 198 -13.19 9.04 3.33
C PRO A 198 -12.90 10.55 3.44
N LEU A 199 -12.47 11.20 2.34
CA LEU A 199 -12.21 12.65 2.33
C LEU A 199 -13.50 13.45 2.54
N TRP A 200 -14.62 12.98 2.01
CA TRP A 200 -15.93 13.57 2.25
C TRP A 200 -16.34 13.44 3.72
N GLY A 201 -16.11 12.27 4.32
CA GLY A 201 -16.38 12.03 5.75
C GLY A 201 -15.62 13.01 6.64
N GLN A 202 -14.34 13.23 6.34
CA GLN A 202 -13.50 14.21 7.04
C GLN A 202 -13.98 15.64 6.82
N LEU A 203 -14.35 16.02 5.60
CA LEU A 203 -14.88 17.35 5.29
C LEU A 203 -16.19 17.63 6.04
N ILE A 204 -17.14 16.70 5.99
CA ILE A 204 -18.44 16.81 6.68
C ILE A 204 -18.21 16.92 8.19
N THR A 205 -17.33 16.09 8.75
CA THR A 205 -16.96 16.12 10.16
C THR A 205 -16.34 17.47 10.55
N ALA A 206 -15.39 17.97 9.74
CA ALA A 206 -14.72 19.23 10.01
C ALA A 206 -15.68 20.43 9.96
N LEU A 207 -16.59 20.46 8.99
CA LEU A 207 -17.63 21.48 8.87
C LEU A 207 -18.58 21.43 10.07
N TYR A 208 -19.04 20.24 10.45
CA TYR A 208 -19.95 20.06 11.57
C TYR A 208 -19.34 20.49 12.90
N LEU A 209 -18.11 20.06 13.20
CA LEU A 209 -17.38 20.44 14.41
C LEU A 209 -17.00 21.93 14.46
N SER A 210 -17.03 22.62 13.31
CA SER A 210 -16.82 24.06 13.21
C SER A 210 -18.14 24.84 13.21
N GLU A 211 -19.23 24.23 13.67
CA GLU A 211 -20.59 24.80 13.74
C GLU A 211 -21.20 25.19 12.38
N ARG A 212 -20.60 24.74 11.27
CA ARG A 212 -21.07 25.00 9.89
C ARG A 212 -22.03 23.91 9.42
N HIS A 213 -23.12 23.75 10.17
CA HIS A 213 -24.11 22.67 9.98
C HIS A 213 -24.73 22.65 8.58
N ALA A 214 -25.09 23.80 8.03
CA ALA A 214 -25.68 23.90 6.69
C ALA A 214 -24.70 23.40 5.62
N ASP A 215 -23.43 23.78 5.72
CA ASP A 215 -22.38 23.39 4.79
C ASP A 215 -22.06 21.89 4.90
N ALA A 216 -22.10 21.32 6.12
CA ALA A 216 -21.94 19.88 6.31
C ALA A 216 -23.04 19.07 5.59
N LEU A 217 -24.29 19.50 5.70
CA LEU A 217 -25.42 18.89 4.97
C LEU A 217 -25.34 19.12 3.46
N GLU A 218 -24.83 20.26 3.02
CA GLU A 218 -24.56 20.50 1.60
C GLU A 218 -23.49 19.55 1.06
N ALA A 219 -22.40 19.32 1.82
CA ALA A 219 -21.39 18.34 1.47
C ALA A 219 -21.97 16.91 1.39
N CYS A 220 -22.86 16.50 2.29
CA CYS A 220 -23.59 15.21 2.21
C CYS A 220 -24.39 15.08 0.90
N ARG A 221 -25.12 16.14 0.50
CA ARG A 221 -25.87 16.13 -0.76
C ARG A 221 -24.94 16.06 -1.97
N ARG A 222 -23.83 16.78 -1.91
CA ARG A 222 -22.86 16.85 -3.01
C ARG A 222 -22.20 15.50 -3.27
N VAL A 223 -21.70 14.82 -2.23
CA VAL A 223 -21.09 13.48 -2.39
C VAL A 223 -22.09 12.47 -2.94
N ARG A 224 -23.35 12.51 -2.47
CA ARG A 224 -24.42 11.65 -2.99
C ARG A 224 -24.68 11.88 -4.48
N SER A 225 -24.75 13.14 -4.92
CA SER A 225 -24.91 13.47 -6.34
C SER A 225 -23.74 12.93 -7.17
N VAL A 226 -22.51 13.18 -6.72
CA VAL A 226 -21.29 12.73 -7.40
C VAL A 226 -21.24 11.20 -7.54
N LEU A 227 -21.50 10.45 -6.47
CA LEU A 227 -21.47 8.99 -6.52
C LEU A 227 -22.59 8.41 -7.40
N ALA A 228 -23.78 9.02 -7.35
CA ALA A 228 -24.89 8.60 -8.21
C ALA A 228 -24.62 8.90 -9.70
N GLU A 229 -24.06 10.07 -10.01
CA GLU A 229 -23.77 10.50 -11.39
C GLU A 229 -22.59 9.74 -12.01
N GLU A 230 -21.48 9.58 -11.27
CA GLU A 230 -20.24 9.01 -11.80
C GLU A 230 -20.19 7.47 -11.72
N LEU A 231 -20.83 6.88 -10.69
CA LEU A 231 -20.74 5.45 -10.41
C LEU A 231 -22.11 4.74 -10.37
N GLY A 232 -23.23 5.48 -10.30
CA GLY A 232 -24.56 4.88 -10.17
C GLY A 232 -24.79 4.21 -8.81
N ILE A 233 -24.06 4.62 -7.77
CA ILE A 233 -24.13 4.02 -6.43
C ILE A 233 -24.55 5.05 -5.38
N ASP A 234 -25.09 4.55 -4.27
CA ASP A 234 -25.33 5.34 -3.06
C ASP A 234 -24.07 5.45 -2.19
N PRO A 235 -23.98 6.47 -1.30
CA PRO A 235 -22.93 6.57 -0.30
C PRO A 235 -22.88 5.34 0.61
N GLY A 236 -21.68 4.95 1.01
CA GLY A 236 -21.43 3.85 1.92
C GLY A 236 -21.98 4.09 3.34
N PRO A 237 -22.07 3.04 4.17
CA PRO A 237 -22.70 3.10 5.48
C PRO A 237 -22.11 4.15 6.43
N ALA A 238 -20.79 4.38 6.35
CA ALA A 238 -20.11 5.36 7.19
C ALA A 238 -20.58 6.81 6.91
N LEU A 239 -20.74 7.17 5.64
CA LEU A 239 -21.26 8.49 5.25
C LEU A 239 -22.75 8.64 5.58
N VAL A 240 -23.54 7.57 5.40
CA VAL A 240 -24.97 7.58 5.75
C VAL A 240 -25.18 7.79 7.25
N GLU A 241 -24.40 7.12 8.10
CA GLU A 241 -24.49 7.32 9.55
C GLU A 241 -24.01 8.72 9.96
N LEU A 242 -22.94 9.23 9.34
CA LEU A 242 -22.47 10.58 9.57
C LEU A 242 -23.55 11.62 9.22
N GLU A 243 -24.18 11.50 8.06
CA GLU A 243 -25.30 12.36 7.64
C GLU A 243 -26.45 12.30 8.66
N ARG A 244 -26.80 11.11 9.15
CA ARG A 244 -27.84 10.94 10.17
C ARG A 244 -27.51 11.67 11.47
N ARG A 245 -26.26 11.56 11.95
CA ARG A 245 -25.80 12.27 13.16
C ARG A 245 -25.86 13.78 12.97
N VAL A 246 -25.40 14.29 11.83
CA VAL A 246 -25.45 15.72 11.48
C VAL A 246 -26.90 16.23 11.44
N LEU A 247 -27.82 15.50 10.81
CA LEU A 247 -29.25 15.86 10.74
C LEU A 247 -29.90 15.97 12.12
N ARG A 248 -29.49 15.11 13.05
CA ARG A 248 -30.01 15.07 14.43
C ARG A 248 -29.25 15.97 15.40
N GLN A 249 -28.22 16.65 14.92
CA GLN A 249 -27.30 17.45 15.74
C GLN A 249 -26.71 16.64 16.91
N GLU A 250 -26.42 15.35 16.65
CA GLU A 250 -25.78 14.49 17.65
C GLU A 250 -24.32 14.92 17.82
N PRO A 251 -23.80 14.97 19.06
CA PRO A 251 -22.39 15.29 19.27
C PRO A 251 -21.51 14.26 18.57
N LEU A 252 -20.52 14.72 17.82
CA LEU A 252 -19.48 13.88 17.24
C LEU A 252 -18.32 13.83 18.23
N SER A 253 -18.09 12.68 18.88
CA SER A 253 -16.84 12.51 19.65
C SER A 253 -15.73 12.02 18.72
N THR A 254 -14.58 12.70 18.75
CA THR A 254 -13.38 12.31 18.02
C THR A 254 -12.84 10.93 18.41
N VAL A 255 -13.33 10.37 19.52
CA VAL A 255 -13.01 9.04 20.04
C VAL A 255 -13.96 7.94 19.50
N GLU A 256 -15.24 8.24 19.26
CA GLU A 256 -16.20 7.28 18.68
C GLU A 256 -15.98 7.04 17.18
N PHE A 257 -15.47 8.05 16.45
CA PHE A 257 -15.05 7.86 15.06
C PHE A 257 -13.90 6.86 14.96
N LYS A 258 -12.95 6.85 15.90
CA LYS A 258 -11.91 5.80 15.95
C LYS A 258 -12.49 4.40 16.08
N THR A 259 -13.63 4.21 16.73
CA THR A 259 -14.22 2.87 16.89
C THR A 259 -14.98 2.48 15.62
N ALA A 260 -15.72 3.41 15.01
CA ALA A 260 -16.42 3.18 13.74
C ALA A 260 -15.44 3.05 12.54
N GLU A 261 -14.38 3.85 12.52
CA GLU A 261 -13.27 3.75 11.55
C GLU A 261 -12.33 2.60 11.88
N ARG A 262 -12.09 2.20 13.13
CA ARG A 262 -11.40 0.91 13.42
C ARG A 262 -12.27 -0.27 13.05
N MET A 263 -13.60 -0.15 13.08
CA MET A 263 -14.50 -1.20 12.60
C MET A 263 -14.58 -1.21 11.07
N ALA A 264 -14.60 -0.05 10.42
CA ALA A 264 -14.56 0.09 8.97
C ALA A 264 -13.17 -0.24 8.39
N ALA A 265 -12.09 0.12 9.08
CA ALA A 265 -10.72 -0.30 8.81
C ALA A 265 -10.50 -1.75 9.25
N ALA A 266 -11.15 -2.31 10.28
CA ALA A 266 -11.10 -3.76 10.48
C ALA A 266 -11.86 -4.53 9.37
N MET A 267 -12.79 -3.87 8.68
CA MET A 267 -13.48 -4.40 7.50
C MET A 267 -12.75 -4.11 6.17
N THR A 268 -11.81 -3.15 6.13
CA THR A 268 -11.08 -2.71 4.91
C THR A 268 -9.56 -2.92 4.99
N ASP A 269 -9.05 -3.19 6.18
CA ASP A 269 -7.66 -3.10 6.63
C ASP A 269 -7.38 -4.26 7.61
N THR A 270 -7.61 -5.49 7.18
CA THR A 270 -6.85 -6.63 7.72
C THR A 270 -5.49 -6.67 7.00
N VAL A 271 -4.77 -5.57 7.02
CA VAL A 271 -3.37 -5.46 6.59
C VAL A 271 -2.64 -4.60 7.62
N THR A 272 -1.58 -5.15 8.21
CA THR A 272 -0.62 -4.59 9.18
C THR A 272 -0.72 -5.03 10.66
N GLU A 273 -0.83 -6.34 10.88
CA GLU A 273 0.38 -6.99 11.41
C GLU A 273 1.08 -7.68 10.24
N VAL A 274 2.40 -7.63 10.16
CA VAL A 274 3.16 -8.42 9.18
C VAL A 274 3.50 -9.76 9.82
N PRO A 275 2.71 -10.84 9.62
CA PRO A 275 3.31 -12.13 9.41
C PRO A 275 3.84 -12.13 7.97
N ARG A 276 5.08 -12.61 7.79
CA ARG A 276 5.72 -12.77 6.48
C ARG A 276 4.72 -13.29 5.44
N SER A 277 4.34 -12.48 4.46
CA SER A 277 3.33 -12.84 3.46
C SER A 277 3.68 -14.17 2.79
N VAL A 278 2.92 -15.21 3.12
CA VAL A 278 3.08 -16.54 2.55
C VAL A 278 2.60 -16.50 1.12
N ARG A 279 3.52 -16.69 0.17
CA ARG A 279 3.22 -16.66 -1.28
C ARG A 279 3.07 -18.03 -1.92
N SER A 280 3.44 -19.08 -1.19
CA SER A 280 3.35 -20.47 -1.60
C SER A 280 3.26 -21.36 -0.36
N GLY A 281 2.56 -22.49 -0.44
CA GLY A 281 2.37 -23.39 0.68
C GLY A 281 1.81 -24.75 0.28
N GLN A 282 1.59 -25.60 1.28
CA GLN A 282 1.05 -26.95 1.16
C GLN A 282 -0.10 -27.14 2.14
N LEU A 283 -1.07 -27.97 1.77
CA LEU A 283 -2.13 -28.43 2.65
C LEU A 283 -1.78 -29.84 3.17
N LEU A 284 -1.72 -29.99 4.47
CA LEU A 284 -1.64 -31.27 5.16
C LEU A 284 -3.06 -31.78 5.42
N LEU A 285 -3.39 -32.93 4.83
CA LEU A 285 -4.67 -33.61 5.00
C LEU A 285 -4.68 -34.45 6.29
N PRO A 286 -5.87 -34.83 6.81
CA PRO A 286 -6.00 -35.70 7.99
C PRO A 286 -5.29 -37.07 7.83
N ASP A 287 -5.14 -37.54 6.60
CA ASP A 287 -4.46 -38.79 6.26
C ASP A 287 -2.92 -38.66 6.19
N GLY A 288 -2.38 -37.46 6.45
CA GLY A 288 -0.96 -37.16 6.43
C GLY A 288 -0.39 -36.80 5.05
N ARG A 289 -1.21 -36.78 3.98
CA ARG A 289 -0.74 -36.35 2.66
C ARG A 289 -0.55 -34.85 2.59
N LEU A 290 0.47 -34.42 1.84
CA LEU A 290 0.75 -33.03 1.53
C LEU A 290 0.38 -32.72 0.08
N VAL A 291 -0.38 -31.65 -0.14
CA VAL A 291 -0.78 -31.20 -1.48
C VAL A 291 -0.30 -29.77 -1.70
N LEU A 292 0.41 -29.54 -2.81
CA LEU A 292 0.95 -28.23 -3.17
C LEU A 292 -0.15 -27.28 -3.66
N VAL A 293 -0.15 -26.06 -3.12
CA VAL A 293 -1.02 -24.98 -3.60
C VAL A 293 -0.33 -24.29 -4.78
N ALA A 294 -0.88 -24.45 -5.99
CA ALA A 294 -0.34 -23.85 -7.21
C ALA A 294 -0.67 -22.36 -7.34
N HIS A 295 0.25 -21.58 -7.93
CA HIS A 295 0.17 -20.11 -8.05
C HIS A 295 -1.00 -19.59 -8.92
N GLY A 296 -1.65 -20.46 -9.70
CA GLY A 296 -2.75 -20.12 -10.61
C GLY A 296 -4.16 -20.22 -10.01
N GLY A 297 -4.26 -20.51 -8.72
CA GLY A 297 -5.51 -20.83 -8.04
C GLY A 297 -5.64 -22.34 -7.77
N PHE A 298 -6.23 -22.70 -6.64
CA PHE A 298 -6.34 -24.07 -6.14
C PHE A 298 -7.73 -24.30 -5.57
N LYS A 299 -8.55 -25.10 -6.24
CA LYS A 299 -9.96 -25.33 -5.92
C LYS A 299 -10.14 -26.55 -5.02
N ILE A 300 -11.05 -26.45 -4.07
CA ILE A 300 -11.36 -27.48 -3.09
C ILE A 300 -12.86 -27.77 -3.14
N GLY A 301 -13.23 -29.04 -3.25
CA GLY A 301 -14.64 -29.44 -3.27
C GLY A 301 -14.83 -30.92 -3.55
N ARG A 302 -16.09 -31.36 -3.67
CA ARG A 302 -16.43 -32.76 -3.89
C ARG A 302 -16.36 -33.20 -5.36
N MET A 303 -16.36 -32.26 -6.31
CA MET A 303 -16.26 -32.62 -7.73
C MET A 303 -14.83 -32.98 -8.12
N THR A 304 -14.70 -33.93 -9.05
CA THR A 304 -13.42 -34.52 -9.47
C THR A 304 -12.53 -33.58 -10.29
N ASP A 305 -13.07 -32.42 -10.70
CA ASP A 305 -12.36 -31.36 -11.41
C ASP A 305 -11.80 -30.27 -10.46
N ASN A 306 -11.91 -30.46 -9.14
CA ASN A 306 -11.18 -29.67 -8.15
C ASN A 306 -9.73 -30.15 -8.03
N ASP A 307 -8.82 -29.23 -7.69
CA ASP A 307 -7.42 -29.54 -7.42
C ASP A 307 -7.25 -30.38 -6.14
N LEU A 308 -8.11 -30.17 -5.15
CA LEU A 308 -8.29 -31.05 -3.99
C LEU A 308 -9.73 -31.55 -3.91
N ILE A 309 -9.88 -32.85 -4.12
CA ILE A 309 -11.17 -33.55 -4.03
C ILE A 309 -11.38 -34.00 -2.58
N LEU A 310 -12.47 -33.52 -1.97
CA LEU A 310 -12.90 -33.93 -0.64
C LEU A 310 -14.01 -34.97 -0.74
N ASP A 311 -13.79 -36.16 -0.18
CA ASP A 311 -14.83 -37.16 0.03
C ASP A 311 -15.60 -36.88 1.34
N ASP A 312 -16.22 -35.70 1.37
CA ASP A 312 -16.99 -35.21 2.51
C ASP A 312 -18.40 -34.83 2.04
N PRO A 313 -19.46 -35.49 2.53
CA PRO A 313 -20.83 -35.20 2.11
C PRO A 313 -21.31 -33.80 2.54
N LYS A 314 -20.65 -33.16 3.51
CA LYS A 314 -20.91 -31.78 3.91
C LYS A 314 -20.13 -30.76 3.09
N ALA A 315 -19.17 -31.18 2.26
CA ALA A 315 -18.52 -30.30 1.31
C ALA A 315 -19.39 -30.06 0.07
N SER A 316 -19.33 -28.83 -0.44
CA SER A 316 -20.00 -28.42 -1.67
C SER A 316 -19.26 -28.99 -2.88
N ARG A 317 -19.92 -29.00 -4.04
CA ARG A 317 -19.30 -29.42 -5.31
C ARG A 317 -18.03 -28.64 -5.62
N TYR A 318 -18.11 -27.32 -5.47
CA TYR A 318 -17.00 -26.37 -5.41
C TYR A 318 -17.21 -25.61 -4.11
N HIS A 319 -16.31 -25.73 -3.16
CA HIS A 319 -16.54 -25.27 -1.80
C HIS A 319 -15.64 -24.09 -1.45
N ALA A 320 -14.36 -24.16 -1.78
CA ALA A 320 -13.42 -23.09 -1.53
C ALA A 320 -12.41 -22.96 -2.66
N GLN A 321 -11.77 -21.80 -2.75
CA GLN A 321 -10.62 -21.59 -3.62
C GLN A 321 -9.51 -20.88 -2.85
N ILE A 322 -8.27 -21.38 -3.00
CA ILE A 322 -7.08 -20.66 -2.57
C ILE A 322 -6.49 -19.95 -3.79
N LYS A 323 -6.23 -18.65 -3.68
CA LYS A 323 -5.66 -17.83 -4.76
C LYS A 323 -4.57 -16.91 -4.22
N LEU A 324 -3.62 -16.52 -5.07
CA LEU A 324 -2.62 -15.52 -4.71
C LEU A 324 -3.23 -14.12 -4.82
N GLY A 325 -3.39 -13.44 -3.69
CA GLY A 325 -3.76 -12.03 -3.60
C GLY A 325 -2.55 -11.12 -3.47
N ARG A 326 -2.80 -9.79 -3.44
CA ARG A 326 -1.73 -8.79 -3.25
C ARG A 326 -0.97 -8.98 -1.92
N ALA A 327 -1.65 -9.44 -0.87
CA ALA A 327 -1.13 -9.61 0.48
C ALA A 327 -0.57 -11.02 0.81
N GLY A 328 -0.78 -12.02 -0.07
CA GLY A 328 -0.38 -13.42 0.15
C GLY A 328 -1.44 -14.40 -0.35
N LEU A 329 -1.36 -15.67 0.05
CA LEU A 329 -2.37 -16.68 -0.28
C LEU A 329 -3.67 -16.40 0.49
N LEU A 330 -4.77 -16.25 -0.24
CA LEU A 330 -6.12 -16.05 0.28
C LEU A 330 -6.94 -17.32 0.05
N ILE A 331 -7.70 -17.75 1.05
CA ILE A 331 -8.78 -18.71 0.88
C ILE A 331 -10.11 -17.97 0.82
N GLU A 332 -10.97 -18.36 -0.11
CA GLU A 332 -12.29 -17.79 -0.36
C GLU A 332 -13.34 -18.90 -0.31
N ASP A 333 -14.45 -18.65 0.38
CA ASP A 333 -15.65 -19.49 0.32
C ASP A 333 -16.41 -19.18 -0.97
N LEU A 334 -16.73 -20.22 -1.74
CA LEU A 334 -17.45 -20.11 -3.01
C LEU A 334 -18.97 -20.24 -2.80
N ASP A 335 -19.51 -19.46 -1.86
CA ASP A 335 -20.93 -19.50 -1.44
C ASP A 335 -21.36 -20.93 -1.05
N SER A 336 -20.54 -21.58 -0.22
CA SER A 336 -20.76 -22.95 0.16
C SER A 336 -21.91 -23.14 1.14
N ALA A 337 -22.56 -24.31 1.11
CA ALA A 337 -23.74 -24.58 1.95
C ALA A 337 -23.44 -24.62 3.46
N ASN A 338 -22.19 -24.86 3.85
CA ASN A 338 -21.80 -25.06 5.26
C ASN A 338 -20.71 -24.10 5.75
N GLY A 339 -20.20 -23.21 4.89
CA GLY A 339 -19.14 -22.27 5.23
C GLY A 339 -17.74 -22.89 5.23
N VAL A 340 -16.74 -22.05 4.95
CA VAL A 340 -15.33 -22.34 5.25
C VAL A 340 -14.98 -21.76 6.62
N TYR A 341 -14.18 -22.48 7.40
CA TYR A 341 -13.69 -21.99 8.68
C TYR A 341 -12.17 -22.00 8.71
N VAL A 342 -11.56 -20.92 9.19
CA VAL A 342 -10.12 -20.83 9.48
C VAL A 342 -9.95 -20.60 10.97
N ASN A 343 -9.21 -21.47 11.65
CA ASN A 343 -9.02 -21.43 13.11
C ASN A 343 -10.35 -21.32 13.88
N GLU A 344 -11.34 -22.12 13.47
CA GLU A 344 -12.73 -22.16 13.98
C GLU A 344 -13.57 -20.89 13.79
N GLN A 345 -13.08 -19.90 13.03
CA GLN A 345 -13.87 -18.72 12.64
C GLN A 345 -14.42 -18.90 11.22
N PRO A 346 -15.72 -18.66 10.98
CA PRO A 346 -16.28 -18.68 9.63
C PRO A 346 -15.73 -17.53 8.80
N ILE A 347 -15.49 -17.77 7.51
CA ILE A 347 -14.91 -16.79 6.59
C ILE A 347 -15.66 -16.76 5.27
N ASP A 348 -15.81 -15.57 4.69
CA ASP A 348 -16.11 -15.41 3.27
C ASP A 348 -14.78 -15.37 2.48
N THR A 349 -13.77 -14.70 3.02
CA THR A 349 -12.39 -14.69 2.52
C THR A 349 -11.42 -14.44 3.67
N ALA A 350 -10.27 -15.11 3.68
CA ALA A 350 -9.23 -14.93 4.69
C ALA A 350 -7.82 -15.13 4.12
N LEU A 351 -6.82 -14.45 4.71
CA LEU A 351 -5.40 -14.68 4.42
C LEU A 351 -4.91 -15.91 5.17
N LEU A 352 -4.14 -16.78 4.48
CA LEU A 352 -3.55 -17.96 5.08
C LEU A 352 -2.17 -17.64 5.67
N ALA A 353 -1.99 -17.99 6.94
CA ALA A 353 -0.74 -17.96 7.69
C ALA A 353 -0.23 -19.37 7.98
N ASP A 354 1.09 -19.50 8.16
CA ASP A 354 1.71 -20.79 8.51
C ASP A 354 1.09 -21.39 9.77
N GLY A 355 0.60 -22.62 9.68
CA GLY A 355 -0.04 -23.33 10.78
C GLY A 355 -1.56 -23.18 10.87
N ASP A 356 -2.20 -22.40 9.99
CA ASP A 356 -3.66 -22.24 10.00
C ASP A 356 -4.40 -23.58 9.81
N ALA A 357 -5.44 -23.79 10.61
CA ALA A 357 -6.36 -24.92 10.47
C ALA A 357 -7.59 -24.50 9.64
N ILE A 358 -7.79 -25.14 8.49
CA ILE A 358 -8.89 -24.89 7.57
C ILE A 358 -9.91 -26.03 7.71
N ARG A 359 -11.13 -25.73 8.12
CA ARG A 359 -12.22 -26.71 8.23
C ARG A 359 -13.26 -26.49 7.12
N ILE A 360 -13.49 -27.54 6.34
CA ILE A 360 -14.49 -27.63 5.26
C ILE A 360 -15.35 -28.86 5.52
N GLY A 361 -16.64 -28.65 5.83
CA GLY A 361 -17.50 -29.73 6.29
C GLY A 361 -16.97 -30.36 7.58
N THR A 362 -16.64 -31.66 7.53
CA THR A 362 -16.00 -32.42 8.60
C THR A 362 -14.48 -32.55 8.44
N THR A 363 -13.94 -32.18 7.29
CA THR A 363 -12.51 -32.28 6.99
C THR A 363 -11.75 -31.07 7.55
N VAL A 364 -10.66 -31.32 8.28
CA VAL A 364 -9.74 -30.29 8.78
C VAL A 364 -8.39 -30.46 8.09
N LEU A 365 -7.93 -29.40 7.43
CA LEU A 365 -6.64 -29.31 6.74
C LEU A 365 -5.73 -28.37 7.53
N ALA A 366 -4.42 -28.63 7.54
CA ALA A 366 -3.46 -27.67 8.09
C ALA A 366 -2.66 -27.04 6.95
N PHE A 367 -2.57 -25.72 6.93
CA PHE A 367 -1.78 -24.99 5.95
C PHE A 367 -0.33 -24.83 6.43
N GLN A 368 0.61 -25.13 5.55
CA GLN A 368 2.05 -25.00 5.79
C GLN A 368 2.66 -24.05 4.77
N ALA A 369 3.27 -22.97 5.24
CA ALA A 369 3.96 -22.02 4.39
C ALA A 369 5.27 -22.62 3.84
N ALA A 370 5.55 -22.40 2.56
CA ALA A 370 6.89 -22.60 2.05
C ALA A 370 7.79 -21.47 2.57
N ARG A 371 8.93 -21.84 3.17
CA ARG A 371 9.89 -20.90 3.76
C ARG A 371 10.66 -20.07 2.74
#